data_AF-A0A350AC63-F1
#
_entry.id   AF-A0A350AC63-F1
#
_cell.length_a   1.000
_cell.length_b   1.000
_cell.length_c   1.000
_cell.angle_alpha   90.00
_cell.angle_beta   90.00
_cell.angle_gamma   90.00
#
_symmetry.space_group_name_H-M   'P 1'
#
loop_
_entity.id
_entity.type
_entity.pdbx_description
1 polymer ?
#
loop_
_entity_poly.entity_id
_entity_poly.type
_entity_poly.pdbx_seq_one_letter_code
_entity_poly.pdbx_strand_id
1 'polypeptide(L)' 'MADESLIHDPKGGMPRLLAIMRALRDPAHGCPWDLEQDFASIAPYTIEEAY' A
#
# COMPACT_ATOMS: atom_id res chain seq x y z
N MET A 1 0.34 10.77 -12.87
CA MET A 1 0.74 11.68 -11.76
C MET A 1 2.23 11.54 -11.48
N ALA A 2 2.90 12.45 -10.75
CA ALA A 2 4.35 12.34 -10.47
C ALA A 2 4.76 10.99 -9.84
N ASP A 3 3.79 10.31 -9.21
CA ASP A 3 3.96 9.02 -8.54
C ASP A 3 3.96 7.81 -9.48
N GLU A 4 3.40 7.94 -10.69
CA GLU A 4 3.11 6.80 -11.56
C GLU A 4 4.40 6.18 -12.16
N SER A 5 5.34 7.05 -12.57
CA SER A 5 6.67 6.60 -12.98
C SER A 5 7.45 5.93 -11.84
N LEU A 6 7.20 6.33 -10.58
CA LEU A 6 7.86 5.78 -9.41
C LEU A 6 7.25 4.41 -9.02
N ILE A 7 5.94 4.25 -9.13
CA ILE A 7 5.22 2.98 -8.89
C ILE A 7 5.73 1.86 -9.81
N HIS A 8 6.10 2.18 -11.05
CA HIS A 8 6.59 1.20 -12.02
C HIS A 8 8.11 1.01 -12.03
N ASP A 9 8.88 1.75 -11.23
CA ASP A 9 10.34 1.59 -11.14
C ASP A 9 10.75 0.46 -10.17
N PRO A 10 11.22 -0.71 -10.65
CA PRO A 10 11.58 -1.82 -9.76
C PRO A 10 12.73 -1.48 -8.78
N LYS A 11 13.49 -0.40 -8.99
CA LYS A 11 14.58 0.06 -8.13
C LYS A 11 14.19 1.20 -7.19
N GLY A 12 12.92 1.59 -7.15
CA GLY A 12 12.44 2.75 -6.37
C GLY A 12 12.41 2.56 -4.84
N GLY A 13 12.74 1.37 -4.32
CA GLY A 13 12.92 1.10 -2.89
C GLY A 13 11.74 1.52 -2.00
N MET A 14 12.04 2.10 -0.83
CA MET A 14 11.02 2.59 0.12
C MET A 14 10.12 3.70 -0.44
N PRO A 15 10.63 4.73 -1.16
CA PRO A 15 9.77 5.72 -1.80
C PRO A 15 8.71 5.11 -2.71
N ARG A 16 9.08 4.08 -3.49
CA ARG A 16 8.12 3.34 -4.32
C ARG A 16 7.09 2.56 -3.50
N LEU A 17 7.48 1.93 -2.40
CA LEU A 17 6.50 1.24 -1.55
C LEU A 17 5.45 2.22 -1.01
N LEU A 18 5.87 3.38 -0.52
CA LEU A 18 4.96 4.42 -0.03
C LEU A 18 4.02 4.94 -1.11
N ALA A 19 4.54 5.12 -2.34
CA ALA A 19 3.75 5.48 -3.52
C ALA A 19 2.64 4.46 -3.82
N ILE A 20 3.00 3.18 -3.84
CA ILE A 20 2.05 2.07 -4.08
C ILE A 20 0.97 2.05 -3.00
N MET A 21 1.36 2.10 -1.71
CA MET A 21 0.41 2.07 -0.61
C MET A 21 -0.56 3.26 -0.63
N ARG A 22 -0.08 4.44 -1.05
CA ARG A 22 -0.93 5.63 -1.24
C ARG A 22 -1.93 5.43 -2.38
N ALA A 23 -1.49 4.88 -3.51
CA ALA A 23 -2.37 4.62 -4.65
C ALA A 23 -3.44 3.57 -4.33
N LEU A 24 -3.07 2.49 -3.64
CA LEU A 24 -4.02 1.45 -3.21
C LEU A 24 -5.09 1.98 -2.25
N ARG A 25 -4.75 2.97 -1.42
CA ARG A 25 -5.65 3.60 -0.44
C ARG A 25 -6.22 4.94 -0.91
N ASP A 26 -6.18 5.25 -2.21
CA ASP A 26 -6.81 6.46 -2.74
C ASP A 26 -8.34 6.38 -2.58
N PRO A 27 -9.03 7.35 -1.96
CA PRO A 27 -10.46 7.26 -1.68
C PRO A 27 -11.36 7.24 -2.93
N ALA A 28 -10.87 7.70 -4.07
CA ALA A 28 -11.66 7.81 -5.30
C ALA A 28 -11.38 6.65 -6.28
N HIS A 29 -10.14 6.15 -6.32
CA HIS A 29 -9.69 5.19 -7.33
C HIS A 29 -8.90 4.00 -6.76
N GLY A 30 -8.76 3.90 -5.43
CA GLY A 30 -8.02 2.85 -4.76
C GLY A 30 -8.69 1.47 -4.80
N CYS A 31 -7.99 0.48 -4.25
CA CYS A 31 -8.51 -0.87 -4.10
C CYS A 31 -9.59 -0.89 -3.01
N PRO A 32 -10.82 -1.38 -3.29
CA PRO A 32 -11.91 -1.41 -2.29
C PRO A 32 -11.53 -2.16 -1.01
N TRP A 33 -10.78 -3.26 -1.15
CA TRP A 33 -10.34 -4.06 0.00
C TRP A 33 -9.35 -3.29 0.87
N ASP A 34 -8.36 -2.60 0.28
CA ASP A 34 -7.37 -1.81 1.04
C ASP A 34 -8.00 -0.60 1.76
N LEU A 35 -9.07 -0.05 1.20
CA LEU A 35 -9.84 1.04 1.81
C LEU A 35 -10.65 0.58 3.03
N GLU A 36 -11.13 -0.67 3.02
CA GLU A 36 -11.87 -1.27 4.15
C GLU A 36 -10.95 -1.72 5.28
N GLN A 37 -9.64 -1.87 5.04
CA GLN A 37 -8.68 -2.29 6.06
C GLN A 37 -8.41 -1.22 7.11
N ASP A 38 -8.49 -1.61 8.39
CA ASP A 38 -8.12 -0.82 9.55
C ASP A 38 -6.98 -1.48 10.35
N PHE A 39 -6.61 -0.90 11.50
CA PHE A 39 -5.55 -1.47 12.33
C PHE A 39 -5.93 -2.83 12.93
N ALA A 40 -7.22 -3.06 13.22
CA ALA A 40 -7.67 -4.31 13.82
C ALA A 40 -7.66 -5.45 12.80
N SER A 41 -8.04 -5.18 11.55
CA SER A 41 -8.01 -6.17 10.47
C SER A 41 -6.59 -6.57 10.07
N ILE A 42 -5.62 -5.65 10.16
CA ILE A 42 -4.20 -5.90 9.80
C ILE A 42 -3.40 -6.59 10.91
N ALA A 43 -3.76 -6.36 12.18
CA ALA A 43 -3.03 -6.87 13.33
C ALA A 43 -2.72 -8.39 13.30
N PRO A 44 -3.68 -9.31 13.03
CA PRO A 44 -3.39 -10.75 13.02
C PRO A 44 -2.33 -11.13 11.98
N TYR A 45 -2.40 -10.56 10.77
CA TYR A 45 -1.42 -10.84 9.71
C TYR A 45 -0.04 -10.28 10.03
N THR A 46 0.03 -9.13 10.72
CA THR A 46 1.31 -8.58 11.18
C THR A 46 1.98 -9.50 12.20
N ILE A 47 1.18 -10.17 13.04
CA ILE A 47 1.67 -11.16 14.00
C ILE A 47 2.15 -12.42 13.26
N GLU A 48 1.35 -12.94 12.32
CA GLU A 48 1.70 -14.12 11.51
C GLU A 48 3.04 -13.94 10.79
N GLU A 49 3.30 -12.78 10.18
CA GLU A 49 4.55 -12.50 9.46
C GLU A 49 5.78 -12.31 10.38
N ALA A 50 5.57 -12.12 11.69
CA ALA A 50 6.65 -11.97 12.66
C ALA A 50 7.11 -13.30 13.29
N TYR A 51 6.34 -14.37 13.10
CA TYR A 51 6.65 -15.74 13.54
C TYR A 51 7.34 -16.55 12.43
#